data_AF-A0A914FE20-F1
#
_entry.id   AF-A0A914FE20-F1
#
_cell.length_a   1.000
_cell.length_b   1.000
_cell.length_c   1.000
_cell.angle_alpha   90.00
_cell.angle_beta   90.00
_cell.angle_gamma   90.00
#
_symmetry.space_group_name_H-M   'P 1'
#
loop_
_entity.id
_entity.type
_entity.pdbx_description
1 polymer ?
#
loop_
_entity_poly.entity_id
_entity_poly.type
_entity_poly.pdbx_seq_one_letter_code
_entity_poly.pdbx_strand_id
1 'polypeptide(L)'
;MTKKTRNPPLKNAFSGKTTAQKQLQDLINIQYGNTWQSFIVSEASSLLYHGGVHRNALDEQQILQWQEDMVRLIFQLENSYENIAINEQKRNTLIICDRGAMDPKVFTSSEDDWSAILKNLGKTENDILDEYKAVIQLYTAPK
;
A
#
# COMPACT_ATOMS: atom_id res chain seq x y z
N MET A 1 -6.16 -38.28 3.32
CA MET A 1 -5.25 -37.26 2.76
C MET A 1 -5.96 -35.91 2.79
N THR A 2 -5.85 -35.17 3.89
CA THR A 2 -6.42 -33.82 4.01
C THR A 2 -5.36 -32.80 3.59
N LYS A 3 -5.61 -32.10 2.47
CA LYS A 3 -4.76 -31.00 2.00
C LYS A 3 -4.89 -29.86 3.02
N LYS A 4 -3.85 -29.66 3.85
CA LYS A 4 -3.64 -28.43 4.61
C LYS A 4 -3.52 -27.29 3.60
N THR A 5 -4.54 -26.46 3.48
CA THR A 5 -4.45 -25.13 2.88
C THR A 5 -3.43 -24.35 3.70
N ARG A 6 -2.22 -24.19 3.16
CA ARG A 6 -1.19 -23.35 3.77
C ARG A 6 -1.69 -21.91 3.62
N ASN A 7 -2.13 -21.31 4.72
CA ASN A 7 -2.25 -19.85 4.79
C ASN A 7 -0.91 -19.25 4.32
N PRO A 8 -0.91 -18.28 3.40
CA PRO A 8 0.32 -17.59 3.03
C PRO A 8 0.93 -17.00 4.30
N PRO A 9 2.26 -17.09 4.48
CA PRO A 9 2.91 -16.54 5.65
C PRO A 9 2.62 -15.05 5.73
N LEU A 10 2.28 -14.57 6.93
CA LEU A 10 2.26 -13.15 7.27
C LEU A 10 3.65 -12.57 6.96
N LYS A 11 3.85 -12.05 5.74
CA LYS A 11 5.10 -11.40 5.32
C LYS A 11 5.27 -10.11 6.13
N ASN A 12 6.19 -10.17 7.08
CA ASN A 12 6.97 -9.07 7.65
C ASN A 12 6.20 -7.81 8.09
N ALA A 13 5.28 -7.96 9.03
CA ALA A 13 4.68 -6.83 9.76
C ALA A 13 5.72 -6.00 10.59
N PHE A 14 6.98 -6.48 10.71
CA PHE A 14 8.03 -5.85 11.53
C PHE A 14 9.35 -5.64 10.78
N SER A 15 9.31 -5.25 9.50
CA SER A 15 10.53 -5.00 8.70
C SER A 15 11.14 -3.61 8.87
N GLY A 16 10.68 -2.81 9.85
CA GLY A 16 11.18 -1.46 10.09
C GLY A 16 10.72 -0.40 9.08
N LYS A 17 9.68 -0.68 8.28
CA LYS A 17 9.15 0.23 7.24
C LYS A 17 8.73 1.57 7.81
N THR A 18 7.88 1.57 8.83
CA THR A 18 7.40 2.80 9.47
C THR A 18 8.55 3.63 10.02
N THR A 19 9.56 3.00 10.62
CA THR A 19 10.78 3.68 11.08
C THR A 19 11.56 4.27 9.90
N ALA A 20 11.78 3.51 8.83
CA ALA A 20 12.51 3.97 7.65
C ALA A 20 11.79 5.12 6.91
N GLN A 21 10.46 5.06 6.80
CA GLN A 21 9.64 6.14 6.23
C GLN A 21 9.77 7.42 7.05
N LYS A 22 9.70 7.31 8.39
CA LYS A 22 9.87 8.46 9.27
C LYS A 22 11.27 9.06 9.16
N GLN A 23 12.30 8.21 9.15
CA GLN A 23 13.68 8.64 8.94
C GLN A 23 13.87 9.31 7.57
N LEU A 24 13.27 8.79 6.51
CA LEU A 24 13.33 9.41 5.18
C LEU A 24 12.66 10.79 5.19
N GLN A 25 11.48 10.92 5.78
CA GLN A 25 10.82 12.22 5.94
C GLN A 25 11.70 13.20 6.74
N ASP A 26 12.28 12.76 7.85
CA ASP A 26 13.12 13.62 8.69
C ASP A 26 14.40 14.04 7.93
N LEU A 27 15.02 13.14 7.16
CA LEU A 27 16.16 13.46 6.30
C LEU A 27 15.81 14.50 5.23
N ILE A 28 14.65 14.38 4.58
CA ILE A 28 14.20 15.38 3.59
C ILE A 28 14.01 16.75 4.26
N ASN A 29 13.38 16.77 5.43
CA ASN A 29 13.16 18.01 6.18
C ASN A 29 14.47 18.65 6.62
N ILE A 30 15.47 17.86 7.05
CA ILE A 30 16.80 18.36 7.44
C ILE A 30 17.57 18.87 6.22
N GLN A 31 17.60 18.09 5.14
CA GLN A 31 18.43 18.39 3.96
C GLN A 31 17.89 19.57 3.14
N TYR A 32 16.56 19.68 3.03
CA TYR A 32 15.92 20.64 2.13
C TYR A 32 15.09 21.70 2.86
N GLY A 33 14.88 21.57 4.17
CA GLY A 33 14.17 22.54 4.99
C GLY A 33 12.81 22.91 4.41
N ASN A 34 12.52 24.21 4.38
CA ASN A 34 11.24 24.75 3.92
C ASN A 34 11.04 24.69 2.40
N THR A 35 12.00 24.19 1.62
CA THR A 35 11.84 24.06 0.16
C THR A 35 11.09 22.80 -0.25
N TRP A 36 10.91 21.86 0.68
CA TRP A 36 10.15 20.62 0.47
C TRP A 36 9.03 20.47 1.51
N GLN A 37 7.95 19.81 1.10
CA GLN A 37 6.93 19.22 1.96
C GLN A 37 6.99 17.71 1.80
N SER A 38 6.91 16.98 2.89
CA SER A 38 6.82 15.52 2.85
C SER A 38 5.55 15.03 3.53
N PHE A 39 4.91 14.04 2.92
CA PHE A 39 3.73 13.35 3.45
C PHE A 39 4.02 11.86 3.59
N ILE A 40 3.43 11.24 4.59
CA ILE A 40 3.39 9.78 4.72
C ILE A 40 1.93 9.37 4.65
N VAL A 41 1.60 8.54 3.67
CA VAL A 41 0.27 7.94 3.51
C VAL A 41 0.17 6.75 4.45
N SER A 42 -0.85 6.73 5.30
CA SER A 42 -1.09 5.64 6.26
C SER A 42 -1.40 4.32 5.56
N GLU A 43 -1.01 3.20 6.18
CA GLU A 43 -1.32 1.85 5.68
C GLU A 43 -2.84 1.57 5.71
N ALA A 44 -3.43 1.33 4.53
CA ALA A 44 -4.86 1.11 4.37
C ALA A 44 -5.37 -0.14 5.11
N SER A 45 -4.58 -1.22 5.13
CA SER A 45 -4.94 -2.47 5.82
C SER A 45 -5.06 -2.23 7.33
N SER A 46 -4.11 -1.50 7.92
CA SER A 46 -4.15 -1.09 9.32
C SER A 46 -5.44 -0.32 9.63
N LEU A 47 -5.86 0.63 8.79
CA LEU A 47 -7.11 1.36 9.00
C LEU A 47 -8.34 0.43 9.09
N LEU A 48 -8.46 -0.55 8.20
CA LEU A 48 -9.58 -1.49 8.22
C LEU A 48 -9.51 -2.48 9.39
N TYR A 49 -8.31 -2.96 9.73
CA TYR A 49 -8.12 -3.86 10.87
C TYR A 49 -8.50 -3.18 12.20
N HIS A 50 -8.13 -1.91 12.38
CA HIS A 50 -8.56 -1.15 13.57
C HIS A 50 -10.08 -0.92 13.60
N GLY A 51 -10.74 -0.93 12.44
CA GLY A 51 -12.20 -0.91 12.31
C GLY A 51 -12.89 -2.24 12.60
N GLY A 52 -12.15 -3.31 12.92
CA GLY A 52 -12.71 -4.64 13.26
C GLY A 52 -12.87 -5.58 12.07
N VAL A 53 -12.37 -5.23 10.87
CA VAL A 53 -12.35 -6.14 9.73
C VAL A 53 -11.26 -7.19 9.95
N HIS A 54 -11.66 -8.43 10.20
CA HIS A 54 -10.73 -9.54 10.40
C HIS A 54 -10.87 -10.56 9.28
N ARG A 55 -9.77 -10.84 8.56
CA ARG A 55 -9.72 -11.83 7.47
C ARG A 55 -10.33 -13.18 7.82
N ASN A 56 -10.14 -13.63 9.07
CA ASN A 56 -10.64 -14.94 9.53
C ASN A 56 -12.17 -15.00 9.68
N ALA A 57 -12.85 -13.86 9.65
CA ALA A 57 -14.30 -13.74 9.74
C ALA A 57 -14.97 -13.57 8.36
N LEU A 58 -14.20 -13.61 7.28
CA LEU A 58 -14.68 -13.40 5.91
C LEU A 58 -14.66 -14.72 5.13
N ASP A 59 -15.68 -14.93 4.31
CA ASP A 59 -15.69 -16.00 3.30
C ASP A 59 -14.84 -15.63 2.05
N GLU A 60 -14.70 -16.56 1.11
CA GLU A 60 -13.87 -16.36 -0.08
C GLU A 60 -14.35 -15.19 -0.96
N GLN A 61 -15.66 -15.00 -1.11
CA GLN A 61 -16.22 -13.92 -1.92
C GLN A 61 -16.01 -12.56 -1.23
N GLN A 62 -16.19 -12.51 0.09
CA GLN A 62 -15.91 -11.33 0.90
C GLN A 62 -14.42 -10.98 0.89
N ILE A 63 -13.52 -11.97 0.90
CA ILE A 63 -12.08 -11.73 0.78
C ILE A 63 -11.76 -11.12 -0.59
N LEU A 64 -12.34 -11.62 -1.67
CA LEU A 64 -12.14 -11.07 -3.02
C LEU A 64 -12.60 -9.62 -3.11
N GLN A 65 -13.83 -9.34 -2.66
CA GLN A 65 -14.36 -7.97 -2.60
C GLN A 65 -13.46 -7.08 -1.73
N TRP A 66 -13.01 -7.59 -0.59
CA TRP A 66 -12.13 -6.83 0.30
C TRP A 66 -10.78 -6.51 -0.34
N GLN A 67 -10.18 -7.41 -1.15
CA GLN A 67 -8.97 -7.07 -1.91
C GLN A 67 -9.22 -5.95 -2.94
N GLU A 68 -10.37 -5.96 -3.62
CA GLU A 68 -10.75 -4.85 -4.51
C GLU A 68 -10.91 -3.53 -3.74
N ASP A 69 -11.65 -3.56 -2.62
CA ASP A 69 -11.86 -2.40 -1.76
C ASP A 69 -10.53 -1.87 -1.18
N MET A 70 -9.57 -2.75 -0.92
CA MET A 70 -8.24 -2.36 -0.49
C MET A 70 -7.49 -1.57 -1.56
N VAL A 71 -7.53 -2.00 -2.82
CA VAL A 71 -6.92 -1.24 -3.92
C VAL A 71 -7.60 0.13 -4.05
N ARG A 72 -8.93 0.20 -3.97
CA ARG A 72 -9.69 1.46 -4.02
C ARG A 72 -9.32 2.40 -2.87
N LEU A 73 -9.21 1.87 -1.65
CA LEU A 73 -8.86 2.67 -0.47
C LEU A 73 -7.44 3.20 -0.54
N ILE A 74 -6.47 2.38 -1.00
CA ILE A 74 -5.09 2.84 -1.21
C ILE A 74 -5.07 4.02 -2.17
N PHE A 75 -5.71 3.91 -3.34
CA PHE A 75 -5.80 5.03 -4.28
C PHE A 75 -6.49 6.24 -3.68
N GLN A 76 -7.57 6.07 -2.93
CA GLN A 76 -8.26 7.20 -2.31
C GLN A 76 -7.38 7.94 -1.31
N LEU A 77 -6.60 7.20 -0.51
CA LEU A 77 -5.65 7.79 0.42
C LEU A 77 -4.56 8.53 -0.35
N GLU A 78 -3.90 7.88 -1.31
CA GLU A 78 -2.84 8.48 -2.14
C GLU A 78 -3.32 9.74 -2.86
N ASN A 79 -4.46 9.67 -3.56
CA ASN A 79 -5.08 10.80 -4.25
C ASN A 79 -5.36 11.99 -3.32
N SER A 80 -5.68 11.74 -2.04
CA SER A 80 -5.91 12.83 -1.08
C SER A 80 -4.65 13.64 -0.84
N TYR A 81 -3.49 12.99 -0.76
CA TYR A 81 -2.19 13.67 -0.62
C TYR A 81 -1.73 14.29 -1.95
N GLU A 82 -1.97 13.63 -3.08
CA GLU A 82 -1.66 14.18 -4.39
C GLU A 82 -2.46 15.45 -4.68
N ASN A 83 -3.75 15.47 -4.36
CA ASN A 83 -4.58 16.67 -4.50
C ASN A 83 -4.04 17.84 -3.67
N ILE A 84 -3.50 17.59 -2.49
CA ILE A 84 -2.83 18.61 -1.68
C ILE A 84 -1.51 19.04 -2.37
N ALA A 85 -0.71 18.08 -2.84
CA ALA A 85 0.56 18.32 -3.49
C ALA A 85 0.44 19.13 -4.79
N ILE A 86 -0.55 18.86 -5.63
CA ILE A 86 -0.80 19.57 -6.89
C ILE A 86 -1.16 21.03 -6.65
N ASN A 87 -1.76 21.35 -5.51
CA ASN A 87 -2.10 22.71 -5.12
C ASN A 87 -0.98 23.44 -4.36
N GLU A 88 0.15 22.78 -4.06
CA GLU A 88 1.33 23.42 -3.47
C GLU A 88 2.07 24.26 -4.51
N GLN A 89 2.32 25.53 -4.19
CA GLN A 89 2.89 26.51 -5.13
C GLN A 89 4.32 26.95 -4.76
N LYS A 90 4.75 26.65 -3.54
CA LYS A 90 5.99 27.20 -2.97
C LYS A 90 7.08 26.15 -2.78
N ARG A 91 6.69 24.87 -2.68
CA ARG A 91 7.58 23.78 -2.26
C ARG A 91 7.46 22.59 -3.19
N ASN A 92 8.55 21.86 -3.32
CA ASN A 92 8.47 20.52 -3.89
C ASN A 92 7.75 19.60 -2.90
N THR A 93 7.02 18.60 -3.39
CA THR A 93 6.31 17.65 -2.53
C THR A 93 6.82 16.23 -2.73
N LEU A 94 7.11 15.54 -1.63
CA LEU A 94 7.38 14.10 -1.59
C LEU A 94 6.24 13.38 -0.87
N ILE A 95 5.62 12.41 -1.53
CA ILE A 95 4.61 11.53 -0.94
C ILE A 95 5.26 10.16 -0.74
N ILE A 96 5.22 9.65 0.50
CA ILE A 96 5.78 8.36 0.88
C ILE A 96 4.60 7.45 1.22
N CYS A 97 4.39 6.39 0.43
CA CYS A 97 3.29 5.45 0.67
C CYS A 97 3.74 4.28 1.55
N ASP A 98 2.99 3.99 2.62
CA ASP A 98 3.16 2.76 3.39
C ASP A 98 2.43 1.59 2.70
N ARG A 99 3.17 0.95 1.79
CA ARG A 99 2.70 0.00 0.74
C ARG A 99 1.96 0.71 -0.38
N GLY A 100 1.99 0.11 -1.58
CA GLY A 100 1.29 0.61 -2.76
C GLY A 100 0.13 -0.28 -3.18
N ALA A 101 -0.63 0.15 -4.19
CA ALA A 101 -1.83 -0.50 -4.70
C ALA A 101 -1.58 -1.88 -5.33
N MET A 102 -0.31 -2.28 -5.51
CA MET A 102 0.08 -3.66 -5.86
C MET A 102 0.14 -4.62 -4.66
N ASP A 103 0.11 -4.13 -3.41
CA ASP A 103 0.21 -4.97 -2.21
C ASP A 103 -0.94 -5.99 -2.07
N PRO A 104 -2.21 -5.65 -2.36
CA PRO A 104 -3.33 -6.60 -2.33
C PRO A 104 -3.15 -7.81 -3.26
N LYS A 105 -2.37 -7.69 -4.34
CA LYS A 105 -2.09 -8.82 -5.26
C LYS A 105 -1.53 -10.02 -4.51
N VAL A 106 -0.64 -9.80 -3.54
CA VAL A 106 0.02 -10.87 -2.77
C VAL A 106 -0.97 -11.66 -1.89
N PHE A 107 -2.11 -11.05 -1.55
CA PHE A 107 -3.14 -11.65 -0.69
C PHE A 107 -4.36 -12.16 -1.47
N THR A 108 -4.34 -11.99 -2.80
CA THR A 108 -5.35 -12.52 -3.72
C THR A 108 -5.05 -13.99 -4.02
N SER A 109 -6.08 -14.83 -4.08
CA SER A 109 -5.93 -16.30 -4.12
C SER A 109 -5.41 -16.83 -5.46
N SER A 110 -5.69 -16.14 -6.57
CA SER A 110 -5.31 -16.55 -7.91
C SER A 110 -5.03 -15.36 -8.82
N GLU A 111 -4.32 -15.58 -9.93
CA GLU A 111 -4.12 -14.54 -10.95
C GLU A 111 -5.44 -14.20 -11.68
N ASP A 112 -6.40 -15.14 -11.75
CA ASP A 112 -7.72 -14.90 -12.33
C ASP A 112 -8.54 -13.94 -11.45
N ASP A 113 -8.50 -14.14 -10.14
CA ASP A 113 -9.12 -13.23 -9.15
C ASP A 113 -8.52 -11.83 -9.23
N TRP A 114 -7.19 -11.74 -9.33
CA TRP A 114 -6.50 -10.46 -9.48
C TRP A 114 -6.87 -9.77 -10.81
N SER A 115 -6.95 -10.54 -11.89
CA SER A 115 -7.39 -10.04 -13.20
C SER A 115 -8.84 -9.53 -13.16
N ALA A 116 -9.71 -10.19 -12.39
CA ALA A 116 -11.09 -9.73 -12.17
C ALA A 116 -11.13 -8.40 -11.40
N ILE A 117 -10.32 -8.26 -10.35
CA ILE A 117 -10.17 -7.00 -9.59
C ILE A 117 -9.72 -5.87 -10.54
N LEU A 118 -8.65 -6.08 -11.31
CA LEU A 118 -8.14 -5.10 -12.27
C LEU A 118 -9.21 -4.67 -13.29
N LYS A 119 -9.95 -5.65 -13.82
CA LYS A 119 -11.07 -5.40 -14.74
C LYS A 119 -12.16 -4.53 -14.10
N ASN A 120 -12.54 -4.80 -12.85
CA ASN A 120 -13.55 -4.02 -12.11
C ASN A 120 -13.06 -2.60 -11.77
N LEU A 121 -11.75 -2.43 -11.63
CA LEU A 121 -11.12 -1.12 -11.44
C LEU A 121 -10.92 -0.36 -12.76
N GLY A 122 -11.09 -1.03 -13.91
CA GLY A 122 -10.78 -0.44 -15.23
C GLY A 122 -9.30 -0.10 -15.40
N LYS A 123 -8.41 -0.84 -14.72
CA LYS A 123 -6.95 -0.62 -14.73
C LYS A 123 -6.23 -1.89 -15.16
N THR A 124 -5.03 -1.72 -15.71
CA THR A 124 -4.03 -2.76 -15.88
C THR A 124 -3.01 -2.71 -14.75
N GLU A 125 -2.15 -3.73 -14.61
CA GLU A 125 -1.05 -3.65 -13.64
C GLU A 125 -0.09 -2.50 -13.95
N ASN A 126 0.17 -2.23 -15.22
CA ASN A 126 1.03 -1.12 -15.62
C ASN A 126 0.43 0.21 -15.18
N ASP A 127 -0.89 0.40 -15.30
CA ASP A 127 -1.56 1.60 -14.81
C ASP A 127 -1.41 1.79 -13.30
N ILE A 128 -1.24 0.71 -12.52
CA ILE A 128 -0.96 0.80 -11.08
C ILE A 128 0.52 1.13 -10.83
N LEU A 129 1.43 0.51 -11.58
CA LEU A 129 2.88 0.70 -11.42
C LEU A 129 3.32 2.11 -11.83
N ASP A 130 2.71 2.68 -12.86
CA ASP A 130 3.06 4.00 -13.42
C ASP A 130 2.73 5.17 -12.47
N GLU A 131 1.87 4.94 -11.46
CA GLU A 131 1.58 5.90 -10.39
C GLU A 131 2.82 6.15 -9.51
N TYR A 132 3.72 5.17 -9.38
CA TYR A 132 4.88 5.26 -8.49
C TYR A 132 6.17 5.68 -9.21
N LYS A 133 6.86 6.70 -8.69
CA LYS A 133 8.16 7.15 -9.22
C LYS A 133 9.35 6.32 -8.74
N ALA A 134 9.22 5.69 -7.58
CA ALA A 134 10.24 4.81 -7.01
C ALA A 134 9.59 3.81 -6.04
N VAL A 135 10.16 2.60 -5.99
CA VAL A 135 9.76 1.56 -5.03
C VAL A 135 10.97 1.17 -4.19
N ILE A 136 10.84 1.26 -2.87
CA ILE A 136 11.89 0.89 -1.92
C ILE A 136 11.51 -0.43 -1.26
N GLN A 137 12.28 -1.48 -1.56
CA GLN A 137 12.10 -2.78 -0.94
C GLN A 137 13.13 -2.98 0.19
N LEU A 138 12.63 -3.04 1.42
CA LEU A 138 13.46 -3.35 2.59
C LEU A 138 13.57 -4.87 2.77
N TYR A 139 14.81 -5.36 2.81
CA TYR A 139 15.15 -6.74 3.10
C TYR A 139 15.68 -6.86 4.53
N THR A 140 15.22 -7.86 5.27
CA THR A 140 15.86 -8.24 6.54
C THR A 140 17.11 -9.03 6.22
N ALA A 141 18.25 -8.61 6.76
CA ALA A 141 19.49 -9.37 6.59
C ALA A 141 19.31 -10.80 7.15
N PRO A 142 19.73 -11.83 6.40
CA PRO A 142 19.80 -13.18 6.95
C PRO A 142 20.77 -13.20 8.14
N LYS A 143 20.46 -14.03 9.15
CA LYS A 143 21.36 -14.27 10.28
C LYS A 143 22.57 -15.08 9.85
#